data_AF-A0A957II11-F1
#
_entry.id   AF-A0A957II11-F1
#
_cell.length_a   1.000
_cell.length_b   1.000
_cell.length_c   1.000
_cell.angle_alpha   90.00
_cell.angle_beta   90.00
_cell.angle_gamma   90.00
#
_symmetry.space_group_name_H-M   'P 1'
#
loop_
_entity.id
_entity.type
_entity.pdbx_description
1 polymer ?
#
loop_
_entity_poly.entity_id
_entity_poly.type
_entity_poly.pdbx_seq_one_letter_code
_entity_poly.pdbx_strand_id
1 'polypeptide(L)'
;MSKYEELMQSYSSARKSFRDYEEICRNFARDLIFGMVEYFEWPQEREITYIPLGEELDPNNKFYALAGAMRMDAESFWHFGVELNLMEPSGAYPLSLVLSFFIKKVGPNFIVKLGPNGREIKIPEDKQGELEPFYEAVFRQIREFLAKRYIQAITKQEKEYGFITIL
;
A
#
# COMPACT_ATOMS: atom_id res chain seq x y z
N MET A 1 -35.25 7.23 27.89
CA MET A 1 -34.15 7.54 26.96
C MET A 1 -34.48 8.83 26.23
N SER A 2 -33.57 9.80 26.20
CA SER A 2 -33.73 11.10 25.55
C SER A 2 -33.31 11.07 24.09
N LYS A 3 -33.72 12.07 23.30
CA LYS A 3 -33.27 12.23 21.91
C LYS A 3 -31.76 12.41 21.78
N TYR A 4 -31.12 13.02 22.77
CA TYR A 4 -29.67 13.12 22.83
C TYR A 4 -29.01 11.75 23.06
N GLU A 5 -29.56 10.93 23.95
CA GLU A 5 -29.06 9.58 24.21
C GLU A 5 -29.20 8.66 22.98
N GLU A 6 -30.31 8.77 22.24
CA GLU A 6 -30.49 8.08 20.95
C GLU A 6 -29.39 8.44 19.93
N LEU A 7 -29.02 9.73 19.84
CA LEU A 7 -27.94 10.20 18.97
C LEU A 7 -26.57 9.72 19.43
N MET A 8 -26.27 9.79 20.74
CA MET A 8 -25.01 9.28 21.30
C MET A 8 -24.83 7.79 21.01
N GLN A 9 -25.90 6.99 21.19
CA GLN A 9 -25.86 5.57 20.93
C GLN A 9 -25.59 5.30 19.44
N SER A 10 -26.29 6.00 18.55
CA SER A 10 -26.11 5.87 17.10
C SER A 10 -24.68 6.24 16.67
N TYR A 11 -24.14 7.33 17.20
CA TYR A 11 -22.76 7.75 16.93
C TYR A 11 -21.73 6.71 17.43
N SER A 12 -21.91 6.22 18.67
CA SER A 12 -21.00 5.21 19.25
C SER A 12 -20.97 3.93 18.42
N SER A 13 -22.15 3.44 18.01
CA SER A 13 -22.27 2.27 17.14
C SER A 13 -21.60 2.49 15.78
N ALA A 14 -21.87 3.62 15.11
CA ALA A 14 -21.26 3.93 13.83
C ALA A 14 -19.73 4.06 13.92
N ARG A 15 -19.22 4.73 14.97
CA ARG A 15 -17.78 4.90 15.19
C ARG A 15 -17.10 3.56 15.49
N LYS A 16 -17.77 2.65 16.21
CA LYS A 16 -17.28 1.29 16.44
C LYS A 16 -17.18 0.52 15.13
N SER A 17 -18.26 0.46 14.35
CA SER A 17 -18.26 -0.24 13.06
C SER A 17 -17.18 0.28 12.11
N PHE A 18 -16.93 1.59 12.08
CA PHE A 18 -15.85 2.17 11.30
C PHE A 18 -14.45 1.71 11.77
N ARG A 19 -14.19 1.71 13.08
CA ARG A 19 -12.90 1.23 13.63
C ARG A 19 -12.70 -0.26 13.38
N ASP A 20 -13.75 -1.07 13.54
CA ASP A 20 -13.68 -2.50 13.29
C ASP A 20 -13.35 -2.77 11.80
N TYR A 21 -13.95 -2.00 10.88
CA TYR A 21 -13.64 -2.08 9.44
C TYR A 21 -12.21 -1.63 9.11
N GLU A 22 -11.75 -0.54 9.71
CA GLU A 22 -10.37 -0.04 9.58
C GLU A 22 -9.37 -1.11 10.05
N GLU A 23 -9.62 -1.75 11.19
CA GLU A 23 -8.77 -2.81 11.72
C GLU A 23 -8.70 -4.03 10.79
N ILE A 24 -9.84 -4.47 10.24
CA ILE A 24 -9.87 -5.57 9.27
C ILE A 24 -9.03 -5.24 8.04
N CYS A 25 -9.19 -4.04 7.47
CA CYS A 25 -8.41 -3.62 6.32
C CYS A 25 -6.92 -3.50 6.66
N ARG A 26 -6.58 -2.96 7.82
CA ARG A 26 -5.20 -2.82 8.28
C ARG A 26 -4.51 -4.17 8.49
N ASN A 27 -5.21 -5.14 9.08
CA ASN A 27 -4.68 -6.50 9.25
C ASN A 27 -4.41 -7.15 7.89
N PHE A 28 -5.35 -7.02 6.96
CA PHE A 28 -5.14 -7.52 5.60
C PHE A 28 -3.99 -6.80 4.87
N ALA A 29 -3.89 -5.47 4.94
CA ALA A 29 -2.76 -4.72 4.36
C ALA A 29 -1.43 -5.20 4.93
N ARG A 30 -1.36 -5.39 6.24
CA ARG A 30 -0.16 -5.93 6.90
C ARG A 30 0.19 -7.28 6.29
N ASP A 31 -0.73 -8.24 6.30
CA ASP A 31 -0.47 -9.60 5.84
C ASP A 31 -0.11 -9.65 4.33
N LEU A 32 -0.75 -8.80 3.52
CA LEU A 32 -0.43 -8.59 2.09
C LEU A 32 1.02 -8.12 1.89
N ILE A 33 1.47 -7.13 2.66
CA ILE A 33 2.84 -6.60 2.54
C ILE A 33 3.86 -7.60 3.08
N PHE A 34 3.59 -8.27 4.19
CA PHE A 34 4.47 -9.33 4.71
C PHE A 34 4.65 -10.44 3.68
N GLY A 35 3.55 -10.95 3.10
CA GLY A 35 3.64 -12.00 2.09
C GLY A 35 4.37 -11.55 0.82
N MET A 36 4.22 -10.28 0.41
CA MET A 36 4.97 -9.72 -0.73
C MET A 36 6.47 -9.65 -0.44
N VAL A 37 6.85 -9.17 0.75
CA VAL A 37 8.26 -9.04 1.17
C VAL A 37 8.93 -10.40 1.30
N GLU A 38 8.21 -11.39 1.85
CA GLU A 38 8.64 -12.79 1.91
C GLU A 38 8.79 -13.39 0.51
N TYR A 39 7.82 -13.19 -0.39
CA TYR A 39 7.88 -13.66 -1.78
C TYR A 39 9.05 -13.04 -2.56
N PHE A 40 9.39 -11.78 -2.30
CA PHE A 40 10.54 -11.12 -2.92
C PHE A 40 11.88 -11.52 -2.32
N GLU A 41 11.88 -12.34 -1.26
CA GLU A 41 13.05 -12.65 -0.45
C GLU A 41 13.79 -11.36 -0.02
N TRP A 42 13.00 -10.35 0.36
CA TRP A 42 13.56 -9.04 0.66
C TRP A 42 14.49 -9.13 1.90
N PRO A 43 15.67 -8.48 1.89
CA PRO A 43 16.62 -8.61 2.97
C PRO A 43 16.02 -8.17 4.32
N GLN A 44 16.12 -9.02 5.34
CA GLN A 44 15.49 -8.78 6.66
C GLN A 44 16.08 -7.58 7.39
N GLU A 45 17.34 -7.24 7.11
CA GLU A 45 18.01 -6.06 7.62
C GLU A 45 17.52 -4.76 6.99
N ARG A 46 16.74 -4.82 5.90
CA ARG A 46 16.12 -3.65 5.28
C ARG A 46 14.71 -3.47 5.83
N GLU A 47 14.55 -2.44 6.64
CA GLU A 47 13.24 -2.05 7.16
C GLU A 47 12.29 -1.67 6.02
N ILE A 48 11.03 -2.11 6.17
CA ILE A 48 9.93 -1.68 5.31
C ILE A 48 9.29 -0.44 5.94
N THR A 49 9.32 0.67 5.21
CA THR A 49 8.74 1.93 5.66
C THR A 49 7.39 2.14 4.99
N TYR A 50 6.37 2.46 5.77
CA TYR A 50 5.06 2.85 5.24
C TYR A 50 4.97 4.37 5.10
N ILE A 51 4.34 4.83 4.02
CA ILE A 51 4.28 6.24 3.64
C ILE A 51 2.82 6.68 3.51
N PRO A 52 2.35 7.74 4.20
CA PRO A 52 1.06 8.33 3.89
C PRO A 52 1.09 8.97 2.50
N LEU A 53 0.20 8.53 1.61
CA LEU A 53 0.13 9.07 0.25
C LEU A 53 -0.66 10.39 0.24
N GLY A 54 -0.15 11.39 -0.49
CA GLY A 54 -0.85 12.67 -0.69
C GLY A 54 -0.65 13.69 0.44
N GLU A 55 0.17 13.38 1.44
CA GLU A 55 0.57 14.29 2.51
C GLU A 55 2.06 14.64 2.36
N GLU A 56 2.48 15.83 2.80
CA GLU A 56 3.91 16.12 2.95
C GLU A 56 4.48 15.20 4.03
N LEU A 57 5.57 14.50 3.70
CA LEU A 57 6.28 13.66 4.65
C LEU A 57 6.86 14.54 5.76
N ASP A 58 6.51 14.26 7.01
CA ASP A 58 7.15 14.90 8.15
C ASP A 58 8.61 14.41 8.23
N PRO A 59 9.62 15.29 8.02
CA PRO A 59 11.02 14.89 8.08
C PRO A 59 11.44 14.38 9.48
N ASN A 60 10.65 14.64 10.53
CA ASN A 60 10.87 14.15 11.89
C ASN A 60 10.13 12.83 12.18
N ASN A 61 9.22 12.41 11.31
CA ASN A 61 8.43 11.19 11.47
C ASN A 61 8.55 10.30 10.22
N LYS A 62 9.77 9.83 9.97
CA LYS A 62 10.10 9.03 8.78
C LYS A 62 9.63 7.58 8.83
N PHE A 63 9.16 7.11 9.99
CA PHE A 63 8.78 5.71 10.20
C PHE A 63 7.31 5.63 10.62
N TYR A 64 6.40 5.80 9.66
CA TYR A 64 5.01 5.49 9.95
C TYR A 64 4.87 3.98 10.04
N ALA A 65 4.40 3.49 11.19
CA ALA A 65 3.73 2.20 11.23
C ALA A 65 2.55 2.23 10.25
N LEU A 66 2.13 1.06 9.73
CA LEU A 66 1.02 0.98 8.79
C LEU A 66 -0.24 1.74 9.27
N ALA A 67 -0.55 1.69 10.57
CA ALA A 67 -1.65 2.45 11.17
C ALA A 67 -1.52 3.98 11.00
N GLY A 68 -0.30 4.52 11.02
CA GLY A 68 -0.03 5.93 10.80
C GLY A 68 0.02 6.34 9.33
N ALA A 69 0.26 5.39 8.42
CA ALA A 69 0.34 5.63 6.98
C ALA A 69 -1.00 5.48 6.24
N MET A 70 -1.89 4.61 6.71
CA MET A 70 -3.18 4.36 6.05
C MET A 70 -4.10 5.59 6.12
N ARG A 71 -4.70 5.94 4.98
CA ARG A 71 -5.73 6.99 4.83
C ARG A 71 -6.87 6.45 3.99
N MET A 72 -8.10 6.88 4.27
CA MET A 72 -9.25 6.51 3.44
C MET A 72 -9.54 7.61 2.41
N ASP A 73 -9.68 7.24 1.15
CA ASP A 73 -10.09 8.17 0.09
C ASP A 73 -11.61 8.33 -0.02
N ALA A 74 -12.03 9.18 -0.95
CA ALA A 74 -13.45 9.44 -1.23
C ALA A 74 -14.20 8.23 -1.82
N GLU A 75 -13.48 7.24 -2.37
CA GLU A 75 -14.04 6.00 -2.91
C GLU A 75 -14.05 4.86 -1.89
N SER A 76 -13.79 5.17 -0.61
CA SER A 76 -13.72 4.21 0.51
C SER A 76 -12.59 3.19 0.39
N PHE A 77 -11.52 3.51 -0.34
CA PHE A 77 -10.28 2.76 -0.31
C PHE A 77 -9.37 3.30 0.79
N TRP A 78 -8.80 2.39 1.57
CA TRP A 78 -7.63 2.67 2.38
C TRP A 78 -6.39 2.63 1.50
N HIS A 79 -5.62 3.72 1.46
CA HIS A 79 -4.42 3.83 0.66
C HIS A 79 -3.19 4.15 1.52
N PHE A 80 -2.05 3.62 1.09
CA PHE A 80 -0.75 3.78 1.75
C PHE A 80 0.37 3.45 0.77
N GLY A 81 1.55 4.02 1.01
CA GLY A 81 2.78 3.73 0.28
C GLY A 81 3.62 2.71 1.03
N VAL A 82 4.38 1.91 0.30
CA VAL A 82 5.42 1.03 0.82
C VAL A 82 6.73 1.41 0.15
N GLU A 83 7.69 1.89 0.94
CA GLU A 83 9.02 2.22 0.47
C GLU A 83 9.91 0.97 0.43
N LEU A 84 10.49 0.70 -0.73
CA LEU A 84 11.46 -0.34 -0.99
C LEU A 84 12.80 0.30 -1.39
N ASN A 85 13.84 0.00 -0.62
CA ASN A 85 15.20 0.46 -0.87
C ASN A 85 15.98 -0.55 -1.71
N LEU A 86 16.44 -0.13 -2.89
CA LEU A 86 17.32 -0.89 -3.78
C LEU A 86 18.73 -0.30 -3.76
N MET A 87 19.73 -1.13 -4.05
CA MET A 87 21.13 -0.72 -4.11
C MET A 87 21.87 -1.65 -5.07
N GLU A 88 22.86 -1.14 -5.80
CA GLU A 88 23.73 -2.00 -6.59
C GLU A 88 24.54 -2.94 -5.68
N PRO A 89 24.98 -4.11 -6.18
CA PRO A 89 25.85 -5.01 -5.42
C PRO A 89 27.16 -4.36 -4.93
N SER A 90 27.62 -3.30 -5.61
CA SER A 90 28.78 -2.49 -5.24
C SER A 90 28.56 -1.64 -3.98
N GLY A 91 27.31 -1.47 -3.55
CA GLY A 91 26.89 -0.51 -2.52
C GLY A 91 26.63 0.90 -3.06
N ALA A 92 26.82 1.15 -4.36
CA ALA A 92 26.58 2.44 -4.97
C ALA A 92 25.12 2.65 -5.40
N TYR A 93 24.76 3.92 -5.62
CA TYR A 93 23.48 4.36 -6.20
C TYR A 93 22.23 3.79 -5.50
N PRO A 94 21.98 4.17 -4.22
CA PRO A 94 20.74 3.78 -3.56
C PRO A 94 19.53 4.35 -4.31
N LEU A 95 18.45 3.58 -4.37
CA LEU A 95 17.20 3.94 -5.01
C LEU A 95 16.02 3.57 -4.11
N SER A 96 15.27 4.58 -3.66
CA SER A 96 14.00 4.40 -2.94
C SER A 96 12.84 4.36 -3.93
N LEU A 97 12.05 3.29 -3.87
CA LEU A 97 10.79 3.13 -4.63
C LEU A 97 9.61 3.15 -3.65
N VAL A 98 8.62 4.01 -3.88
CA VAL A 98 7.35 3.99 -3.14
C VAL A 98 6.28 3.35 -4.00
N LEU A 99 5.80 2.18 -3.56
CA LEU A 99 4.68 1.47 -4.16
C LEU A 99 3.38 1.93 -3.53
N SER A 100 2.43 2.40 -4.32
CA SER A 100 1.13 2.85 -3.82
C SER A 100 0.09 1.72 -3.82
N PHE A 101 -0.41 1.36 -2.64
CA PHE A 101 -1.47 0.37 -2.46
C PHE A 101 -2.78 1.03 -2.08
N PHE A 102 -3.89 0.47 -2.56
CA PHE A 102 -5.25 0.85 -2.23
C PHE A 102 -6.04 -0.43 -1.96
N ILE A 103 -6.69 -0.51 -0.79
CA ILE A 103 -7.44 -1.68 -0.35
C ILE A 103 -8.83 -1.32 0.19
N LYS A 104 -9.81 -2.17 -0.01
CA LYS A 104 -11.12 -2.10 0.68
C LYS A 104 -11.71 -3.49 0.84
N LYS A 105 -12.61 -3.68 1.80
CA LYS A 105 -13.37 -4.93 1.95
C LYS A 105 -14.79 -4.78 1.43
N VAL A 106 -15.22 -5.72 0.58
CA VAL A 106 -16.57 -5.77 0.00
C VAL A 106 -17.13 -7.19 0.18
N GLY A 107 -18.05 -7.36 1.12
CA GLY A 107 -18.59 -8.67 1.49
C GLY A 107 -17.45 -9.63 1.91
N PRO A 108 -17.39 -10.87 1.37
CA PRO A 108 -16.35 -11.84 1.71
C PRO A 108 -15.04 -11.66 0.90
N ASN A 109 -14.78 -10.45 0.39
CA ASN A 109 -13.63 -10.20 -0.47
C ASN A 109 -12.91 -8.91 -0.09
N PHE A 110 -11.62 -8.89 -0.33
CA PHE A 110 -10.81 -7.69 -0.40
C PHE A 110 -10.66 -7.28 -1.87
N ILE A 111 -10.63 -5.98 -2.10
CA ILE A 111 -10.31 -5.39 -3.39
C ILE A 111 -8.98 -4.66 -3.21
N VAL A 112 -8.01 -4.94 -4.07
CA VAL A 112 -6.68 -4.33 -4.07
C VAL A 112 -6.41 -3.69 -5.43
N LYS A 113 -5.89 -2.46 -5.45
CA LYS A 113 -5.35 -1.82 -6.65
C LYS A 113 -3.98 -1.20 -6.36
N LEU A 114 -3.14 -1.15 -7.39
CA LEU A 114 -1.82 -0.52 -7.37
C LEU A 114 -1.92 0.87 -7.99
N GLY A 115 -1.77 1.91 -7.18
CA GLY A 115 -2.00 3.30 -7.58
C GLY A 115 -3.49 3.63 -7.77
N PRO A 116 -3.83 4.93 -7.88
CA PRO A 116 -5.22 5.39 -7.91
C PRO A 116 -6.00 4.87 -9.12
N ASN A 117 -5.31 4.73 -10.27
CA ASN A 117 -5.85 4.25 -11.54
C ASN A 117 -5.56 2.76 -11.81
N GLY A 118 -5.06 2.03 -10.80
CA GLY A 118 -4.75 0.61 -10.92
C GLY A 118 -6.00 -0.23 -11.16
N ARG A 119 -5.82 -1.36 -11.84
CA ARG A 119 -6.90 -2.35 -11.97
C ARG A 119 -7.26 -2.91 -10.59
N GLU A 120 -8.55 -2.97 -10.30
CA GLU A 120 -9.06 -3.65 -9.12
C GLU A 120 -8.90 -5.16 -9.23
N ILE A 121 -8.25 -5.76 -8.22
CA ILE A 121 -8.05 -7.19 -8.07
C ILE A 121 -8.86 -7.65 -6.87
N LYS A 122 -9.74 -8.62 -7.10
CA LYS A 122 -10.60 -9.19 -6.07
C LYS A 122 -9.93 -10.42 -5.46
N ILE A 123 -9.74 -10.39 -4.14
CA ILE A 123 -9.14 -11.44 -3.33
C ILE A 123 -10.20 -11.96 -2.36
N PRO A 124 -10.68 -13.20 -2.53
CA PRO A 124 -11.55 -13.83 -1.54
C PRO A 124 -10.85 -13.96 -0.18
N GLU A 125 -11.58 -13.73 0.91
CA GLU A 125 -11.04 -13.76 2.27
C GLU A 125 -10.45 -15.11 2.68
N ASP A 126 -11.01 -16.21 2.16
CA ASP A 126 -10.51 -17.57 2.32
C ASP A 126 -9.26 -17.87 1.48
N LYS A 127 -8.90 -16.99 0.54
CA LYS A 127 -7.72 -17.11 -0.35
C LYS A 127 -6.61 -16.11 -0.02
N GLN A 128 -6.62 -15.50 1.15
CA GLN A 128 -5.56 -14.57 1.57
C GLN A 128 -4.17 -15.23 1.63
N GLY A 129 -4.08 -16.57 1.71
CA GLY A 129 -2.81 -17.30 1.60
C GLY A 129 -2.34 -17.59 0.17
N GLU A 130 -3.16 -17.34 -0.86
CA GLU A 130 -2.88 -17.69 -2.26
C GLU A 130 -2.52 -16.45 -3.11
N LEU A 131 -1.65 -15.58 -2.58
CA LEU A 131 -1.35 -14.27 -3.16
C LEU A 131 -0.10 -14.24 -4.05
N GLU A 132 0.59 -15.36 -4.24
CA GLU A 132 1.76 -15.48 -5.13
C GLU A 132 1.53 -14.91 -6.54
N PRO A 133 0.40 -15.17 -7.23
CA PRO A 133 0.17 -14.58 -8.55
C PRO A 133 0.07 -13.05 -8.53
N PHE A 134 -0.43 -12.47 -7.44
CA PHE A 134 -0.45 -11.03 -7.24
C PHE A 134 0.96 -10.50 -6.99
N TYR A 135 1.74 -11.15 -6.13
CA TYR A 135 3.13 -10.76 -5.85
C TYR A 135 4.00 -10.81 -7.09
N GLU A 136 3.91 -11.86 -7.90
CA GLU A 136 4.62 -11.96 -9.18
C GLU A 136 4.22 -10.84 -10.15
N ALA A 137 2.94 -10.45 -10.17
CA ALA A 137 2.48 -9.33 -11.00
C ALA A 137 3.04 -7.99 -10.51
N VAL A 138 3.18 -7.77 -9.20
CA VAL A 138 3.85 -6.58 -8.64
C VAL A 138 5.33 -6.60 -9.00
N PHE A 139 6.02 -7.72 -8.76
CA PHE A 139 7.45 -7.89 -9.03
C PHE A 139 7.79 -7.60 -10.50
N ARG A 140 7.02 -8.19 -11.43
CA ARG A 140 7.18 -7.95 -12.87
C ARG A 140 7.03 -6.47 -13.21
N GLN A 141 6.05 -5.77 -12.64
CA GLN A 141 5.87 -4.34 -12.90
C GLN A 141 7.02 -3.49 -12.35
N ILE A 142 7.58 -3.82 -11.19
CA ILE A 142 8.78 -3.15 -10.65
C ILE A 142 9.97 -3.36 -11.59
N ARG A 143 10.20 -4.59 -12.06
CA ARG A 143 11.29 -4.88 -13.01
C ARG A 143 11.13 -4.14 -14.32
N GLU A 144 9.92 -4.11 -14.87
CA GLU A 144 9.61 -3.36 -16.08
C GLU A 144 9.83 -1.86 -15.90
N PHE A 145 9.43 -1.31 -14.76
CA PHE A 145 9.65 0.09 -14.40
C PHE A 145 11.16 0.42 -14.37
N LEU A 146 11.96 -0.39 -13.69
CA LEU A 146 13.40 -0.18 -13.59
C LEU A 146 14.07 -0.24 -14.97
N ALA A 147 13.73 -1.24 -15.79
CA ALA A 147 14.26 -1.37 -17.15
C ALA A 147 13.88 -0.15 -18.02
N LYS A 148 12.59 0.24 -18.02
CA LYS A 148 12.10 1.38 -18.79
C LYS A 148 12.72 2.68 -18.34
N ARG A 149 12.88 2.92 -17.03
CA ARG A 149 13.48 4.14 -16.48
C ARG A 149 14.86 4.41 -17.08
N TYR A 150 15.76 3.42 -17.03
CA TYR A 150 17.12 3.61 -17.53
C TYR A 150 17.16 3.72 -19.06
N ILE A 151 16.31 2.98 -19.78
CA ILE A 151 16.15 3.10 -21.24
C ILE A 151 15.61 4.49 -21.62
N GLN A 152 14.68 5.04 -20.86
CA GLN A 152 14.11 6.36 -21.12
C GLN A 152 15.09 7.49 -20.78
N ALA A 153 15.87 7.35 -19.70
CA ALA A 153 16.93 8.28 -19.34
C ALA A 153 17.97 8.42 -20.46
N ILE A 154 18.33 7.32 -21.13
CA ILE A 154 19.25 7.34 -22.27
C ILE A 154 18.59 7.78 -23.60
N THR A 155 17.25 7.73 -23.71
CA THR A 155 16.50 8.08 -24.94
C THR A 155 15.75 9.43 -24.89
N LYS A 156 15.82 10.18 -23.77
CA LYS A 156 15.11 11.47 -23.55
C LYS A 156 13.60 11.42 -23.79
N GLN A 157 12.94 10.34 -23.35
CA GLN A 157 11.47 10.28 -23.32
C GLN A 157 10.96 10.64 -21.91
N GLU A 158 10.02 11.58 -21.79
CA GLU A 158 9.32 11.89 -20.53
C GLU A 158 8.06 11.03 -20.35
N LYS A 159 7.77 10.53 -19.13
CA LYS A 159 6.41 10.42 -18.55
C LYS A 159 6.30 9.80 -17.14
N GLU A 160 5.09 9.97 -16.56
CA GLU A 160 4.58 9.54 -15.25
C GLU A 160 4.55 8.02 -15.03
N TYR A 161 4.86 7.62 -13.79
CA TYR A 161 4.96 6.23 -13.38
C TYR A 161 3.81 5.82 -12.44
N GLY A 162 2.59 5.76 -12.97
CA GLY A 162 1.40 5.12 -12.38
C GLY A 162 1.37 4.94 -10.85
N PHE A 163 1.92 3.82 -10.35
CA PHE A 163 1.89 3.43 -8.93
C PHE A 163 3.27 3.43 -8.22
N ILE A 164 4.36 3.69 -8.94
CA ILE A 164 5.73 3.68 -8.41
C ILE A 164 6.27 5.11 -8.47
N THR A 165 6.58 5.67 -7.30
CA THR A 165 7.24 6.98 -7.18
C THR A 165 8.67 6.79 -6.70
N ILE A 166 9.59 7.65 -7.12
CA ILE A 166 10.96 7.68 -6.61
C ILE A 166 11.04 8.82 -5.60
N LEU A 167 11.62 8.55 -4.43
CA LEU A 167 11.95 9.56 -3.43
C LEU A 167 13.35 10.13 -3.67
#